data_AF-A0A420XLR4-F1
#
_entry.id   AF-A0A420XLR4-F1
#
_cell.length_a   1.000
_cell.length_b   1.000
_cell.length_c   1.000
_cell.angle_alpha   90.00
_cell.angle_beta   90.00
_cell.angle_gamma   90.00
#
_symmetry.space_group_name_H-M   'P 1'
#
loop_
_entity.id
_entity.type
_entity.pdbx_description
1 polymer ?
#
loop_
_entity_poly.entity_id
_entity_poly.type
_entity_poly.pdbx_seq_one_letter_code
_entity_poly.pdbx_strand_id
1 'polypeptide(L)' 'MVLSRRASWALLVAGLWNWLIWPRFLKAIWADDRSWNNGATKFFVVHAVLISVSLTIGTAVGWVGLRGIRAPR' A
#
# COMPACT_ATOMS: atom_id res chain seq x y z
N MET A 1 12.91 -21.36 5.95
CA MET A 1 14.05 -20.43 6.12
C MET A 1 13.59 -19.28 7.01
N VAL A 2 14.39 -18.87 8.00
CA VAL A 2 14.07 -17.70 8.85
C VAL A 2 14.55 -16.43 8.13
N LEU A 3 13.72 -15.38 8.13
CA LEU A 3 14.03 -14.11 7.48
C LEU A 3 15.21 -13.42 8.19
N SER A 4 16.19 -12.92 7.44
CA SER A 4 17.28 -12.14 8.03
C SER A 4 16.76 -10.80 8.59
N ARG A 5 17.48 -10.22 9.57
CA ARG A 5 17.07 -8.93 10.15
C ARG A 5 17.02 -7.81 9.09
N ARG A 6 17.99 -7.80 8.17
CA ARG A 6 18.05 -6.81 7.08
C ARG A 6 16.87 -6.96 6.14
N ALA A 7 16.54 -8.20 5.75
CA ALA A 7 15.37 -8.47 4.92
C ALA A 7 14.07 -8.08 5.63
N SER A 8 13.95 -8.32 6.94
CA SER A 8 12.77 -7.96 7.72
C SER A 8 12.54 -6.44 7.76
N TRP A 9 13.61 -5.65 7.93
CA TRP A 9 13.55 -4.20 7.80
C TRP A 9 13.20 -3.73 6.39
N ALA A 10 13.76 -4.36 5.36
CA ALA A 10 13.43 -4.04 3.97
C ALA A 10 11.92 -4.23 3.69
N LEU A 11 11.33 -5.32 4.17
CA LEU A 11 9.88 -5.56 4.05
C LEU A 11 9.06 -4.52 4.81
N LEU A 12 9.46 -4.16 6.04
CA LEU A 12 8.76 -3.13 6.81
C LEU A 12 8.79 -1.77 6.10
N VAL A 13 9.95 -1.36 5.60
CA VAL A 13 10.11 -0.11 4.84
C VAL A 13 9.28 -0.14 3.55
N ALA A 14 9.26 -1.26 2.82
CA ALA A 14 8.45 -1.40 1.62
C ALA A 14 6.94 -1.25 1.90
N GLY A 15 6.46 -1.80 3.03
CA GLY A 15 5.08 -1.61 3.47
C GLY A 15 4.75 -0.16 3.85
N LEU A 16 5.65 0.50 4.58
CA LEU A 16 5.51 1.93 4.93
C LEU A 16 5.53 2.83 3.69
N TRP A 17 6.36 2.50 2.70
CA TRP A 17 6.43 3.23 1.43
C TRP A 17 5.08 3.18 0.68
N ASN A 18 4.41 2.03 0.67
CA ASN A 18 3.06 1.90 0.10
C ASN A 18 2.08 2.87 0.76
N TRP A 19 2.10 2.95 2.10
CA TRP A 19 1.25 3.87 2.86
C TRP A 19 1.61 5.34 2.68
N LEU A 20 2.83 5.67 2.28
CA LEU A 20 3.23 7.05 1.99
C LEU A 20 2.73 7.53 0.62
N ILE A 21 2.75 6.64 -0.38
CA ILE A 21 2.45 6.99 -1.77
C ILE A 21 0.96 6.89 -2.07
N TRP A 22 0.35 5.75 -1.77
CA TRP A 22 -0.99 5.44 -2.28
C TRP A 22 -2.11 6.33 -1.74
N PRO A 23 -2.14 6.75 -0.46
CA PRO A 23 -3.15 7.69 0.01
C PRO A 23 -3.02 9.07 -0.62
N ARG A 24 -1.79 9.53 -0.91
CA ARG A 24 -1.58 10.79 -1.66
C ARG A 24 -2.03 10.65 -3.11
N PHE A 25 -1.74 9.52 -3.74
CA PHE A 25 -2.21 9.25 -5.09
C PHE A 25 -3.75 9.16 -5.16
N LEU A 26 -4.40 8.55 -4.16
CA LEU A 26 -5.86 8.54 -4.07
C LEU A 26 -6.45 9.95 -4.00
N LYS A 27 -5.84 10.86 -3.22
CA LYS A 27 -6.25 12.27 -3.19
C LYS A 27 -6.12 12.94 -4.55
N ALA A 28 -5.03 12.67 -5.27
CA ALA A 28 -4.83 13.21 -6.61
C ALA A 28 -5.88 12.67 -7.60
N ILE A 29 -6.15 11.37 -7.59
CA ILE A 29 -7.20 10.75 -8.42
C ILE A 29 -8.58 11.31 -8.06
N TRP A 30 -8.90 11.44 -6.77
CA TRP A 30 -10.17 12.01 -6.33
C TRP A 30 -10.40 13.43 -6.88
N ALA A 31 -9.34 14.23 -6.98
CA ALA A 31 -9.39 15.60 -7.49
C ALA A 31 -9.31 15.71 -9.03
N ASP A 32 -9.10 14.60 -9.75
CA ASP A 32 -9.02 14.59 -11.21
C ASP A 32 -10.43 14.69 -11.83
N ASP A 33 -10.59 15.58 -12.82
CA ASP A 33 -11.88 15.83 -13.48
C ASP A 33 -12.49 14.57 -14.12
N ARG A 34 -11.68 13.57 -14.48
CA ARG A 34 -12.15 12.30 -15.06
C ARG A 34 -12.80 11.38 -14.02
N SER A 35 -12.61 11.62 -12.72
CA SER A 35 -13.11 10.75 -11.66
C SER A 35 -14.62 10.83 -11.45
N TRP A 36 -15.23 11.95 -11.85
CA TRP A 36 -16.63 12.25 -11.54
C TRP A 36 -17.40 12.68 -12.79
N ASN A 37 -18.52 12.02 -13.05
CA ASN A 37 -19.50 12.44 -14.06
C ASN A 37 -20.87 11.85 -13.70
N ASN A 38 -21.71 12.63 -13.00
CA ASN A 38 -22.97 12.17 -12.39
C ASN A 38 -22.80 10.94 -11.48
N GLY A 39 -21.61 10.77 -10.88
CA GLY A 39 -21.22 9.60 -10.10
C GLY A 39 -19.76 9.21 -10.34
N ALA A 40 -19.32 8.15 -9.64
CA ALA A 40 -17.98 7.61 -9.81
C ALA A 40 -17.81 7.00 -11.22
N THR A 41 -16.82 7.47 -11.96
CA THR A 41 -16.51 6.92 -13.29
C THR A 41 -15.69 5.64 -13.18
N LYS A 42 -15.57 4.90 -14.29
CA LYS A 42 -14.64 3.75 -14.38
C LYS A 42 -13.19 4.15 -14.07
N PHE A 43 -12.79 5.37 -14.44
CA PHE A 43 -11.44 5.89 -14.13
C PHE A 43 -11.21 5.90 -12.61
N PHE A 44 -12.14 6.48 -11.85
CA PHE A 44 -12.03 6.49 -10.39
C PHE A 44 -12.05 5.08 -9.79
N VAL A 45 -13.03 4.26 -10.20
CA VAL A 45 -13.24 2.92 -9.63
C VAL A 45 -12.02 2.02 -9.82
N VAL A 46 -11.43 1.99 -11.01
CA VAL A 46 -10.24 1.16 -11.29
C VAL A 46 -9.08 1.59 -10.38
N HIS A 47 -8.82 2.89 -10.27
CA HIS A 47 -7.74 3.39 -9.41
C HIS A 47 -8.01 3.13 -7.94
N ALA A 48 -9.25 3.33 -7.47
CA ALA A 48 -9.63 3.04 -6.09
C ALA A 48 -9.36 1.56 -5.76
N VAL A 49 -9.78 0.62 -6.62
CA VAL A 49 -9.52 -0.82 -6.43
C VAL A 49 -8.01 -1.11 -6.43
N LEU A 50 -7.25 -0.59 -7.40
CA LEU A 50 -5.80 -0.79 -7.47
C LEU A 50 -5.07 -0.27 -6.22
N ILE A 51 -5.47 0.90 -5.74
CA ILE A 51 -4.95 1.53 -4.52
C ILE A 51 -5.27 0.67 -3.30
N SER A 52 -6.52 0.22 -3.15
CA SER A 52 -6.96 -0.62 -2.02
C SER A 52 -6.23 -1.97 -1.98
N VAL A 53 -6.09 -2.64 -3.13
CA VAL A 53 -5.34 -3.90 -3.23
C VAL A 53 -3.87 -3.67 -2.89
N SER A 54 -3.26 -2.61 -3.44
CA SER A 54 -1.85 -2.29 -3.18
C SER A 54 -1.60 -1.99 -1.71
N LEU A 55 -2.46 -1.20 -1.06
CA LEU A 55 -2.37 -0.92 0.38
C LEU A 55 -2.52 -2.19 1.22
N THR A 56 -3.40 -3.11 0.82
CA THR A 56 -3.58 -4.40 1.49
C THR A 56 -2.31 -5.25 1.42
N ILE A 57 -1.74 -5.37 0.22
CA ILE A 57 -0.48 -6.09 -0.01
C ILE A 57 0.66 -5.42 0.76
N GLY A 58 0.81 -4.10 0.66
CA GLY A 58 1.83 -3.34 1.39
C GLY A 58 1.73 -3.50 2.90
N THR A 59 0.51 -3.54 3.44
CA THR A 59 0.26 -3.81 4.86
C THR A 59 0.68 -5.22 5.25
N ALA A 60 0.31 -6.23 4.46
CA ALA A 60 0.70 -7.62 4.72
C ALA A 60 2.24 -7.79 4.67
N VAL A 61 2.90 -7.18 3.68
CA VAL A 61 4.36 -7.16 3.55
C VAL A 61 5.01 -6.48 4.75
N GLY A 62 4.53 -5.30 5.13
CA GLY A 62 5.02 -4.57 6.30
C GLY A 62 4.83 -5.35 7.60
N TRP A 63 3.71 -6.05 7.74
CA TRP A 63 3.40 -6.91 8.87
C TRP A 63 4.37 -8.09 8.99
N VAL A 64 4.68 -8.77 7.87
CA VAL A 64 5.70 -9.84 7.84
C VAL A 64 7.06 -9.28 8.26
N GLY A 65 7.45 -8.11 7.75
CA GLY A 65 8.68 -7.42 8.17
C GLY A 65 8.72 -7.13 9.67
N LEU A 66 7.61 -6.61 10.23
CA LEU A 66 7.49 -6.31 11.65
C LEU A 66 7.62 -7.57 12.52
N ARG A 67 6.98 -8.68 12.13
CA ARG A 67 7.11 -9.96 12.84
C ARG A 67 8.54 -10.50 12.78
N GLY A 68 9.21 -10.38 11.63
CA GLY A 68 10.62 -10.78 11.48
C GLY A 68 11.58 -9.97 12.34
N ILE A 69 11.31 -8.67 12.56
CA ILE A 69 12.11 -7.82 13.46
C ILE A 69 11.92 -8.21 14.93
N ARG A 70 10.70 -8.59 15.32
CA ARG A 70 10.31 -8.93 16.70
C ARG A 70 10.57 -10.40 17.09
N ALA A 71 10.89 -11.26 16.14
CA ALA A 71 11.12 -12.68 16.41
C ALA A 71 12.32 -12.86 17.38
N PRO A 72 12.16 -13.59 18.50
CA PRO A 72 13.29 -14.00 19.33
C PRO A 72 14.20 -14.92 18.51
N ARG A 73 15.52 -14.77 18.70
CA ARG A 73 16.53 -15.54 17.98
C ARG A 73 17.00 -16.73 18.77
#